data_AF-A0A1W9HVV6-F1
#
_entry.id   AF-A0A1W9HVV6-F1
#
_cell.length_a   1.000
_cell.length_b   1.000
_cell.length_c   1.000
_cell.angle_alpha   90.00
_cell.angle_beta   90.00
_cell.angle_gamma   90.00
#
_symmetry.space_group_name_H-M   'P 1'
#
loop_
_entity.id
_entity.type
_entity.pdbx_description
1 polymer ?
#
loop_
_entity_poly.entity_id
_entity_poly.type
_entity_poly.pdbx_seq_one_letter_code
_entity_poly.pdbx_strand_id
1 'polypeptide(L)'
;MTARKSPAKPNTPNYLNIKDIGSSVKEMGSDMVKTTHQNVVSHWYHSDMDADLIVWRDEKQNIIKQQVNLLGQVIEWNIVDGLRTGFVVETEQKDSPNKEKEQAGFAGVNEVKFDRTPAAASVTQAIELIHFLKCISESDKDALSYNLKNAPKIASMEPGEFLKKFGRDHPGPIKGFWQKIIRRFFR
;
A
#
# COMPACT_ATOMS: atom_id res chain seq x y z
N MET A 1 25.68 -43.06 34.50
CA MET A 1 24.90 -42.55 33.35
C MET A 1 24.96 -41.03 33.37
N THR A 2 25.84 -40.42 32.58
CA THR A 2 26.01 -38.97 32.49
C THR A 2 25.12 -38.41 31.38
N ALA A 3 24.15 -37.59 31.73
CA ALA A 3 23.26 -36.93 30.78
C ALA A 3 24.06 -35.94 29.90
N ARG A 4 24.10 -36.19 28.59
CA ARG A 4 24.63 -35.24 27.62
C ARG A 4 23.73 -34.01 27.59
N LYS A 5 24.24 -32.85 28.05
CA LYS A 5 23.63 -31.55 27.77
C LYS A 5 23.61 -31.34 26.26
N SER A 6 22.41 -31.15 25.70
CA SER A 6 22.24 -30.74 24.31
C SER A 6 22.98 -29.43 24.05
N PRO A 7 23.67 -29.28 22.91
CA PRO A 7 24.36 -28.03 22.58
C PRO A 7 23.35 -26.89 22.47
N ALA A 8 23.70 -25.74 23.04
CA ALA A 8 22.92 -24.50 22.89
C ALA A 8 22.78 -24.19 21.40
N LYS A 9 21.54 -23.92 20.95
CA LYS A 9 21.28 -23.52 19.56
C LYS A 9 22.07 -22.25 19.24
N PRO A 10 22.74 -22.18 18.08
CA PRO A 10 23.42 -20.95 17.66
C PRO A 10 22.39 -19.82 17.60
N ASN A 11 22.77 -18.67 18.15
CA ASN A 11 21.95 -17.48 18.22
C ASN A 11 21.84 -16.90 16.80
N THR A 12 20.86 -17.39 16.02
CA THR A 12 20.67 -16.92 14.65
C THR A 12 20.33 -15.43 14.70
N PRO A 13 21.12 -14.54 14.09
CA PRO A 13 20.81 -13.13 14.06
C PRO A 13 19.44 -12.90 13.41
N ASN A 14 18.56 -12.22 14.14
CA ASN A 14 17.24 -11.83 13.64
C ASN A 14 17.38 -10.51 12.87
N TYR A 15 17.62 -10.59 11.56
CA TYR A 15 17.89 -9.42 10.72
C TYR A 15 16.64 -8.58 10.41
N LEU A 16 15.43 -9.10 10.62
CA LEU A 16 14.18 -8.39 10.35
C LEU A 16 13.19 -8.58 11.49
N ASN A 17 12.96 -7.52 12.27
CA ASN A 17 11.94 -7.52 13.31
C ASN A 17 10.75 -6.63 12.91
N ILE A 18 9.78 -7.23 12.20
CA ILE A 18 8.58 -6.52 11.71
C ILE A 18 7.80 -5.86 12.85
N LYS A 19 7.81 -6.46 14.05
CA LYS A 19 7.17 -5.88 15.22
C LYS A 19 7.78 -4.55 15.64
N ASP A 20 9.10 -4.47 15.65
CA ASP A 20 9.81 -3.24 16.03
C ASP A 20 9.60 -2.15 14.96
N ILE A 21 9.68 -2.54 13.68
CA ILE A 21 9.39 -1.64 12.55
C ILE A 21 7.97 -1.09 12.68
N GLY A 22 6.95 -1.96 12.73
CA GLY A 22 5.54 -1.55 12.83
C GLY A 22 5.23 -0.74 14.08
N SER A 23 5.87 -1.06 15.21
CA SER A 23 5.71 -0.31 16.46
C SER A 23 6.32 1.09 16.43
N SER A 24 7.26 1.35 15.50
CA SER A 24 7.91 2.65 15.33
C SER A 24 7.20 3.57 14.34
N VAL A 25 6.25 3.03 13.55
CA VAL A 25 5.51 3.79 12.55
C VAL A 25 4.68 4.90 13.21
N LYS A 26 4.77 6.10 12.64
CA LYS A 26 4.01 7.29 13.04
C LYS A 26 3.33 7.91 11.82
N GLU A 27 2.25 8.64 12.05
CA GLU A 27 1.65 9.47 11.02
C GLU A 27 2.54 10.68 10.73
N MET A 28 2.91 10.86 9.46
CA MET A 28 3.77 11.95 8.99
C MET A 28 2.96 13.12 8.43
N GLY A 29 1.80 12.82 7.86
CA GLY A 29 0.92 13.85 7.33
C GLY A 29 -0.29 13.30 6.61
N SER A 30 -1.18 14.21 6.26
CA SER A 30 -2.31 13.96 5.39
C SER A 30 -2.41 15.02 4.32
N ASP A 31 -2.91 14.63 3.16
CA ASP A 31 -3.18 15.52 2.03
C ASP A 31 -4.56 15.22 1.44
N MET A 32 -5.20 16.25 0.87
CA MET A 32 -6.49 16.14 0.21
C MET A 32 -6.32 16.33 -1.30
N VAL A 33 -6.48 15.24 -2.03
CA VAL A 33 -6.46 15.24 -3.49
C VAL A 33 -7.87 15.50 -4.01
N LYS A 34 -8.05 16.66 -4.64
CA LYS A 34 -9.29 16.99 -5.36
C LYS A 34 -9.28 16.29 -6.71
N THR A 35 -10.09 15.24 -6.86
CA THR A 35 -10.33 14.64 -8.18
C THR A 35 -11.49 15.36 -8.87
N THR A 36 -11.70 15.07 -10.16
CA THR A 36 -12.84 15.62 -10.92
C THR A 36 -14.20 15.25 -10.32
N HIS A 37 -14.27 14.22 -9.47
CA HIS A 37 -15.54 13.66 -9.01
C HIS A 37 -15.69 13.66 -7.50
N GLN A 38 -14.61 13.53 -6.74
CA GLN A 38 -14.68 13.46 -5.28
C GLN A 38 -13.36 13.92 -4.67
N ASN A 39 -13.40 14.29 -3.40
CA ASN A 39 -12.19 14.47 -2.63
C ASN A 39 -11.67 13.10 -2.16
N VAL A 40 -10.36 12.93 -2.19
CA VAL A 40 -9.67 11.77 -1.64
C VAL A 40 -8.69 12.28 -0.61
N VAL A 41 -8.72 11.70 0.60
CA VAL A 41 -7.74 12.01 1.64
C VAL A 41 -6.68 10.93 1.65
N SER A 42 -5.41 11.29 1.52
CA SER A 42 -4.27 10.40 1.69
C SER A 42 -3.63 10.64 3.05
N HIS A 43 -3.43 9.58 3.83
CA HIS A 43 -2.61 9.60 5.05
C HIS A 43 -1.31 8.85 4.77
N TRP A 44 -0.19 9.43 5.20
CA TRP A 44 1.13 8.82 5.12
C TRP A 44 1.66 8.52 6.51
N TYR A 45 2.06 7.28 6.71
CA TYR A 45 2.69 6.77 7.91
C TYR A 45 4.09 6.26 7.57
N HIS A 46 5.08 6.59 8.40
CA HIS A 46 6.48 6.25 8.17
C HIS A 46 7.12 5.66 9.43
N SER A 47 7.99 4.67 9.26
CA SER A 47 8.80 4.06 10.31
C SER A 47 10.23 4.60 10.27
N ASP A 48 10.92 4.55 11.41
CA ASP A 48 12.35 4.91 11.48
C ASP A 48 13.27 3.85 10.79
N MET A 49 12.70 2.76 10.25
CA MET A 49 13.39 1.59 9.70
C MET A 49 12.99 1.25 8.26
N ASP A 50 12.75 2.27 7.43
CA ASP A 50 12.45 2.15 5.99
C ASP A 50 11.18 1.30 5.70
N ALA A 51 10.09 1.77 6.29
CA ALA A 51 8.76 1.25 5.99
C ALA A 51 7.76 2.39 5.95
N ASP A 52 6.90 2.37 4.94
CA ASP A 52 5.82 3.31 4.75
C ASP A 52 4.49 2.59 4.64
N LEU A 53 3.44 3.21 5.16
CA LEU A 53 2.07 2.91 4.80
C LEU A 53 1.42 4.18 4.27
N ILE A 54 0.78 4.11 3.12
CA ILE A 54 -0.03 5.18 2.57
C ILE A 54 -1.45 4.65 2.40
N VAL A 55 -2.43 5.38 2.92
CA VAL A 55 -3.85 5.00 2.88
C VAL A 55 -4.64 6.12 2.22
N TRP A 56 -5.41 5.79 1.17
CA TRP A 56 -6.29 6.72 0.49
C TRP A 56 -7.74 6.39 0.82
N ARG A 57 -8.49 7.41 1.24
CA ARG A 57 -9.90 7.31 1.60
C ARG A 57 -10.79 8.19 0.74
N ASP A 58 -11.98 7.70 0.44
CA ASP A 58 -13.05 8.53 -0.13
C ASP A 58 -13.73 9.40 0.93
N GLU A 59 -14.70 10.22 0.50
CA GLU A 59 -15.48 11.10 1.38
C GLU A 59 -16.30 10.34 2.43
N LYS A 60 -16.61 9.06 2.18
CA LYS A 60 -17.28 8.15 3.11
C LYS A 60 -16.31 7.41 4.04
N GLN A 61 -15.03 7.81 4.05
CA GLN A 61 -13.96 7.21 4.84
C GLN A 61 -13.62 5.75 4.46
N ASN A 62 -14.10 5.26 3.32
CA ASN A 62 -13.72 3.94 2.83
C ASN A 62 -12.30 3.97 2.29
N ILE A 63 -11.52 2.93 2.59
CA ILE A 63 -10.21 2.72 1.98
C ILE A 63 -10.41 2.32 0.52
N ILE A 64 -9.94 3.15 -0.40
CA ILE A 64 -10.02 2.91 -1.86
C ILE A 64 -8.68 2.47 -2.46
N LYS A 65 -7.59 2.77 -1.76
CA LYS A 65 -6.23 2.32 -2.06
C LYS A 65 -5.42 2.29 -0.76
N GLN A 66 -4.48 1.36 -0.69
CA GLN A 66 -3.42 1.34 0.32
C GLN A 66 -2.12 0.84 -0.32
N GLN A 67 -0.99 1.31 0.18
CA GLN A 67 0.33 0.89 -0.27
C GLN A 67 1.24 0.76 0.94
N VAL A 68 1.84 -0.41 1.11
CA VAL A 68 2.92 -0.65 2.06
C VAL A 68 4.23 -0.68 1.27
N ASN A 69 5.20 0.14 1.68
CA ASN A 69 6.59 -0.02 1.28
C ASN A 69 7.35 -0.62 2.47
N LEU A 70 8.07 -1.70 2.26
CA LEU A 70 8.88 -2.34 3.29
C LEU A 70 10.21 -2.74 2.67
N LEU A 71 11.29 -2.04 3.03
CA LEU A 71 12.65 -2.33 2.54
C LEU A 71 12.71 -2.41 1.01
N GLY A 72 12.11 -1.43 0.34
CA GLY A 72 12.02 -1.35 -1.12
C GLY A 72 11.00 -2.29 -1.78
N GLN A 73 10.35 -3.19 -1.02
CA GLN A 73 9.23 -3.99 -1.53
C GLN A 73 7.93 -3.19 -1.43
N VAL A 74 7.19 -3.13 -2.53
CA VAL A 74 5.90 -2.45 -2.62
C VAL A 74 4.78 -3.48 -2.60
N ILE A 75 3.85 -3.35 -1.66
CA ILE A 75 2.61 -4.13 -1.58
C ILE A 75 1.47 -3.15 -1.71
N GLU A 76 0.78 -3.16 -2.84
CA GLU A 76 -0.32 -2.26 -3.13
C GLU A 76 -1.62 -3.03 -3.23
N TRP A 77 -2.67 -2.52 -2.59
CA TRP A 77 -4.03 -2.87 -2.94
C TRP A 77 -4.79 -1.63 -3.35
N ASN A 78 -5.57 -1.74 -4.42
CA ASN A 78 -6.58 -0.74 -4.75
C ASN A 78 -7.87 -1.42 -5.23
N ILE A 79 -8.97 -0.70 -5.09
CA ILE A 79 -10.29 -1.24 -5.38
C ILE A 79 -10.50 -1.63 -6.86
N VAL A 80 -9.70 -1.10 -7.79
CA VAL A 80 -9.83 -1.33 -9.24
C VAL A 80 -9.04 -2.56 -9.65
N ASP A 81 -7.72 -2.54 -9.39
CA ASP A 81 -6.78 -3.55 -9.85
C ASP A 81 -6.68 -4.73 -8.88
N GLY A 82 -7.10 -4.56 -7.62
CA GLY A 82 -6.88 -5.52 -6.55
C GLY A 82 -5.46 -5.43 -6.00
N LEU A 83 -4.88 -6.59 -5.67
CA LEU A 83 -3.58 -6.72 -5.02
C LEU A 83 -2.44 -6.84 -6.04
N ARG A 84 -1.37 -6.07 -5.82
CA ARG A 84 -0.09 -6.16 -6.55
C ARG A 84 1.08 -6.12 -5.58
N THR A 85 2.16 -6.80 -5.93
CA THR A 85 3.47 -6.64 -5.27
C THR A 85 4.50 -6.22 -6.29
N GLY A 86 5.59 -5.63 -5.83
CA GLY A 86 6.69 -5.20 -6.68
C GLY A 86 7.85 -4.67 -5.85
N PHE A 87 8.77 -3.99 -6.52
CA PHE A 87 9.93 -3.37 -5.87
C PHE A 87 10.22 -2.01 -6.50
N VAL A 88 10.82 -1.13 -5.69
CA VAL A 88 11.33 0.16 -6.15
C VAL A 88 12.65 -0.08 -6.89
N VAL A 89 12.75 0.45 -8.10
CA VAL A 89 14.00 0.49 -8.88
C VAL A 89 14.49 1.92 -8.89
N GLU A 90 15.60 2.13 -8.22
CA GLU A 90 16.35 3.37 -8.29
C GLU A 90 17.20 3.34 -9.55
N THR A 91 16.94 4.28 -10.48
CA THR A 91 17.80 4.42 -11.66
C THR A 91 18.82 5.49 -11.36
N GLU A 92 20.06 5.10 -11.10
CA GLU A 92 21.20 6.02 -11.15
C GLU A 92 21.27 6.57 -12.58
N GLN A 93 21.02 7.87 -12.76
CA GLN A 93 21.36 8.53 -14.02
C GLN A 93 22.87 8.39 -14.20
N LYS A 94 23.30 7.40 -14.99
CA LYS A 94 24.67 7.36 -15.47
C LYS A 94 24.93 8.69 -16.16
N ASP A 95 25.87 9.45 -15.60
CA ASP A 95 26.39 10.69 -16.16
C ASP A 95 26.57 10.52 -17.67
N SER A 96 25.60 11.01 -18.44
CA SER A 96 25.79 11.15 -19.87
C SER A 96 26.80 12.28 -20.01
N PRO A 97 27.99 12.06 -20.60
CA PRO A 97 29.08 13.02 -20.58
C PRO A 97 28.83 14.31 -21.40
N ASN A 98 27.58 14.62 -21.75
CA ASN A 98 27.20 15.68 -22.69
C ASN A 98 25.94 16.45 -22.27
N LYS A 99 25.74 16.74 -20.98
CA LYS A 99 24.75 17.73 -20.54
C LYS A 99 25.32 18.70 -19.52
N GLU A 100 26.21 19.56 -20.00
CA GLU A 100 26.35 20.87 -19.40
C GLU A 100 25.04 21.66 -19.65
N LYS A 101 24.45 22.17 -18.58
CA LYS A 101 23.31 23.11 -18.55
C LYS A 101 21.92 22.49 -18.71
N GLU A 102 21.46 21.77 -17.69
CA GLU A 102 20.04 21.79 -17.30
C GLU A 102 19.93 21.50 -15.80
N GLN A 103 19.67 22.58 -15.06
CA GLN A 103 19.08 22.69 -13.71
C GLN A 103 19.27 21.54 -12.71
N ALA A 104 19.91 21.91 -11.59
CA ALA A 104 19.89 21.22 -10.32
C ALA A 104 18.49 20.70 -9.91
N GLY A 105 18.43 19.45 -9.46
CA GLY A 105 17.42 19.04 -8.48
C GLY A 105 16.53 17.84 -8.80
N PHE A 106 16.74 17.06 -9.86
CA PHE A 106 16.01 15.79 -10.02
C PHE A 106 16.87 14.61 -9.58
N ALA A 107 16.75 14.27 -8.30
CA ALA A 107 17.03 12.94 -7.80
C ALA A 107 16.35 11.90 -8.72
N GLY A 108 17.01 10.76 -8.94
CA GLY A 108 16.57 9.73 -9.89
C GLY A 108 15.08 9.40 -9.80
N VAL A 109 14.45 9.15 -10.95
CA VAL A 109 13.06 8.71 -11.00
C VAL A 109 13.00 7.30 -10.40
N ASN A 110 12.42 7.18 -9.21
CA ASN A 110 12.12 5.89 -8.60
C ASN A 110 10.93 5.27 -9.32
N GLU A 111 11.16 4.17 -10.04
CA GLU A 111 10.12 3.43 -10.75
C GLU A 111 9.70 2.20 -9.93
N VAL A 112 8.41 1.98 -9.73
CA VAL A 112 7.91 0.73 -9.13
C VAL A 112 7.72 -0.31 -10.22
N LYS A 113 8.43 -1.43 -10.14
CA LYS A 113 8.23 -2.58 -11.03
C LYS A 113 7.39 -3.62 -10.32
N PHE A 114 6.16 -3.81 -10.83
CA PHE A 114 5.24 -4.81 -10.29
C PHE A 114 5.57 -6.22 -10.81
N ASP A 115 5.39 -7.19 -9.92
CA ASP A 115 5.49 -8.60 -10.23
C ASP A 115 4.34 -9.03 -11.15
N ARG A 116 4.59 -10.09 -11.93
CA ARG A 116 3.52 -10.72 -12.73
C ARG A 116 2.43 -11.34 -11.86
N THR A 117 2.78 -11.75 -10.64
CA THR A 117 1.88 -12.39 -9.69
C THR A 117 2.25 -11.94 -8.28
N PRO A 118 1.29 -11.55 -7.44
CA PRO A 118 1.57 -11.10 -6.08
C PRO A 118 2.38 -12.11 -5.26
N ALA A 119 3.44 -11.65 -4.62
CA ALA A 119 4.30 -12.44 -3.76
C ALA A 119 3.66 -12.63 -2.38
N ALA A 120 3.22 -13.85 -2.07
CA ALA A 120 2.51 -14.17 -0.82
C ALA A 120 3.34 -13.84 0.45
N ALA A 121 4.67 -13.98 0.40
CA ALA A 121 5.54 -13.65 1.52
C ALA A 121 5.50 -12.14 1.83
N SER A 122 5.64 -11.28 0.81
CA SER A 122 5.56 -9.82 0.96
C SER A 122 4.19 -9.39 1.50
N VAL A 123 3.11 -10.02 1.02
CA VAL A 123 1.75 -9.78 1.53
C VAL A 123 1.64 -10.14 3.01
N THR A 124 2.19 -11.29 3.41
CA THR A 124 2.20 -11.74 4.81
C THR A 124 2.96 -10.76 5.70
N GLN A 125 4.11 -10.29 5.25
CA GLN A 125 4.92 -9.30 5.97
C GLN A 125 4.19 -7.96 6.11
N ALA A 126 3.51 -7.49 5.06
CA ALA A 126 2.73 -6.27 5.11
C ALA A 126 1.56 -6.37 6.11
N ILE A 127 0.87 -7.51 6.16
CA ILE A 127 -0.20 -7.76 7.15
C ILE A 127 0.37 -7.76 8.58
N GLU A 128 1.52 -8.40 8.78
CA GLU A 128 2.18 -8.44 10.08
C GLU A 128 2.63 -7.03 10.52
N LEU A 129 3.17 -6.23 9.59
CA LEU A 129 3.51 -4.84 9.83
C LEU A 129 2.28 -4.03 10.29
N ILE A 130 1.16 -4.15 9.55
CA ILE A 130 -0.11 -3.48 9.86
C ILE A 130 -0.61 -3.81 11.26
N HIS A 131 -0.50 -5.08 11.67
CA HIS A 131 -0.92 -5.52 12.99
C HIS A 131 -0.19 -4.77 14.12
N PHE A 132 1.10 -4.49 13.94
CA PHE A 132 1.93 -3.82 14.95
C PHE A 132 1.90 -2.29 14.93
N LEU A 133 1.17 -1.67 13.98
CA LEU A 133 1.00 -0.21 13.94
C LEU A 133 0.30 0.29 15.22
N LYS A 134 0.84 1.32 15.87
CA LYS A 134 0.20 1.89 17.08
C LYS A 134 -0.65 3.12 16.81
N CYS A 135 -0.42 3.78 15.67
CA CYS A 135 -1.05 5.04 15.30
C CYS A 135 -2.35 4.87 14.49
N ILE A 136 -2.86 3.65 14.35
CA ILE A 136 -4.05 3.34 13.56
C ILE A 136 -5.03 2.52 14.41
N SER A 137 -6.34 2.77 14.22
CA SER A 137 -7.41 2.05 14.92
C SER A 137 -7.43 0.56 14.58
N GLU A 138 -7.85 -0.30 15.51
CA GLU A 138 -7.98 -1.74 15.24
C GLU A 138 -8.96 -2.02 14.07
N SER A 139 -10.04 -1.26 13.96
CA SER A 139 -10.97 -1.37 12.83
C SER A 139 -10.30 -1.09 11.48
N ASP A 140 -9.38 -0.14 11.44
CA ASP A 140 -8.64 0.17 10.22
C ASP A 140 -7.57 -0.89 9.94
N LYS A 141 -6.90 -1.42 10.96
CA LYS A 141 -5.98 -2.56 10.79
C LYS A 141 -6.69 -3.77 10.21
N ASP A 142 -7.89 -4.06 10.69
CA ASP A 142 -8.73 -5.13 10.18
C ASP A 142 -9.11 -4.89 8.72
N ALA A 143 -9.54 -3.67 8.37
CA ALA A 143 -9.88 -3.31 7.00
C ALA A 143 -8.66 -3.39 6.06
N LEU A 144 -7.52 -2.82 6.46
CA LEU A 144 -6.27 -2.86 5.71
C LEU A 144 -5.78 -4.30 5.50
N SER A 145 -5.84 -5.13 6.55
CA SER A 145 -5.46 -6.54 6.49
C SER A 145 -6.43 -7.35 5.63
N TYR A 146 -7.73 -7.06 5.71
CA TYR A 146 -8.75 -7.71 4.89
C TYR A 146 -8.51 -7.45 3.40
N ASN A 147 -8.19 -6.21 3.04
CA ASN A 147 -7.88 -5.82 1.66
C ASN A 147 -6.69 -6.58 1.10
N LEU A 148 -5.61 -6.75 1.88
CA LEU A 148 -4.43 -7.52 1.45
C LEU A 148 -4.69 -9.03 1.37
N LYS A 149 -5.49 -9.58 2.29
CA LYS A 149 -5.78 -11.03 2.33
C LYS A 149 -6.75 -11.47 1.24
N ASN A 150 -7.81 -10.71 1.03
CA ASN A 150 -8.93 -11.12 0.17
C ASN A 150 -8.90 -10.43 -1.19
N ALA A 151 -8.08 -9.39 -1.35
CA ALA A 151 -7.93 -8.61 -2.58
C ALA A 151 -9.26 -8.26 -3.27
N PRO A 152 -10.28 -7.75 -2.53
CA PRO A 152 -11.57 -7.43 -3.12
C PRO A 152 -11.38 -6.36 -4.20
N LYS A 153 -12.09 -6.48 -5.32
CA LYS A 153 -12.09 -5.50 -6.41
C LYS A 153 -13.50 -5.19 -6.86
N ILE A 154 -13.73 -3.99 -7.43
CA ILE A 154 -15.05 -3.59 -7.94
C ILE A 154 -15.61 -4.64 -8.90
N ALA A 155 -14.76 -5.20 -9.76
CA ALA A 155 -15.17 -6.18 -10.75
C ALA A 155 -15.71 -7.50 -10.15
N SER A 156 -15.43 -7.78 -8.88
CA SER A 156 -15.94 -8.96 -8.16
C SER A 156 -16.99 -8.61 -7.11
N MET A 157 -17.38 -7.34 -6.97
CA MET A 157 -18.39 -6.90 -6.01
C MET A 157 -19.79 -6.95 -6.62
N GLU A 158 -20.77 -7.34 -5.81
CA GLU A 158 -22.17 -7.21 -6.21
C GLU A 158 -22.52 -5.72 -6.38
N PRO A 159 -23.29 -5.34 -7.41
CA PRO A 159 -23.60 -3.93 -7.69
C PRO A 159 -24.22 -3.17 -6.50
N GLY A 160 -25.08 -3.85 -5.73
CA GLY A 160 -25.70 -3.28 -4.53
C GLY A 160 -24.70 -3.01 -3.41
N GLU A 161 -23.72 -3.90 -3.23
CA GLU A 161 -22.63 -3.73 -2.27
C GLU A 161 -21.73 -2.55 -2.69
N PHE A 162 -21.36 -2.50 -3.97
CA PHE A 162 -20.57 -1.40 -4.51
C PHE A 162 -21.26 -0.04 -4.27
N LEU A 163 -22.56 0.07 -4.59
CA LEU A 163 -23.31 1.30 -4.39
C LEU A 163 -23.46 1.66 -2.91
N LYS A 164 -23.65 0.68 -2.04
CA LYS A 164 -23.72 0.91 -0.59
C LYS A 164 -22.40 1.47 -0.07
N LYS A 165 -21.27 0.91 -0.50
CA LYS A 165 -19.94 1.25 -0.01
C LYS A 165 -19.39 2.52 -0.66
N PHE A 166 -19.40 2.60 -1.99
CA PHE A 166 -18.76 3.65 -2.79
C PHE A 166 -19.73 4.51 -3.60
N GLY A 167 -21.02 4.17 -3.62
CA GLY A 167 -22.03 4.97 -4.31
C GLY A 167 -22.26 6.31 -3.62
N ARG A 168 -22.68 7.31 -4.40
CA ARG A 168 -23.14 8.59 -3.84
C ARG A 168 -24.52 8.43 -3.25
N ASP A 169 -24.79 9.18 -2.19
CA ASP A 169 -26.11 9.20 -1.54
C ASP A 169 -27.21 9.73 -2.48
N HIS A 170 -26.84 10.39 -3.59
CA HIS A 170 -27.74 10.81 -4.67
C HIS A 170 -27.25 10.26 -6.02
N PRO A 171 -27.65 9.04 -6.42
CA PRO A 171 -27.35 8.54 -7.74
C PRO A 171 -28.23 9.27 -8.77
N GLY A 172 -27.61 10.13 -9.58
CA GLY A 172 -28.20 10.50 -10.87
C GLY A 172 -28.47 9.24 -11.74
N PRO A 173 -29.19 9.37 -12.87
CA PRO A 173 -29.71 8.22 -13.61
C PRO A 173 -28.63 7.18 -13.96
N ILE A 174 -28.86 5.96 -13.45
CA ILE A 174 -27.92 4.84 -13.33
C ILE A 174 -27.40 4.32 -14.69
N LYS A 175 -28.15 4.52 -15.78
CA LYS A 175 -27.86 3.93 -17.09
C LYS A 175 -26.55 4.40 -17.75
N GLY A 176 -25.98 5.54 -17.34
CA GLY A 176 -24.70 6.04 -17.85
C GLY A 176 -23.52 5.94 -16.88
N PHE A 177 -23.75 5.47 -15.65
CA PHE A 177 -22.78 5.51 -14.56
C PHE A 177 -21.71 4.42 -14.67
N TRP A 178 -22.11 3.19 -15.00
CA TRP A 178 -21.20 2.05 -15.17
C TRP A 178 -20.24 2.21 -16.35
N GLN A 179 -20.71 2.74 -17.48
CA GLN A 179 -19.85 3.04 -18.64
C GLN A 179 -18.85 4.18 -18.35
N LYS A 180 -19.21 5.14 -17.49
CA LYS A 180 -18.31 6.22 -17.07
C LYS A 180 -17.29 5.76 -16.02
N ILE A 181 -17.65 4.85 -15.11
CA ILE A 181 -16.70 4.28 -14.13
C ILE A 181 -15.63 3.45 -14.84
N ILE A 182 -16.04 2.54 -15.74
CA ILE A 182 -15.10 1.69 -16.48
C ILE A 182 -14.16 2.52 -17.37
N ARG A 183 -14.63 3.65 -17.94
CA ARG A 183 -13.75 4.56 -18.71
C ARG A 183 -12.90 5.51 -17.87
N ARG A 184 -13.16 5.68 -16.56
CA ARG A 184 -12.50 6.68 -15.69
C ARG A 184 -11.31 6.15 -14.91
N PHE A 185 -11.24 4.85 -14.68
CA PHE A 185 -10.13 4.23 -13.96
C PHE A 185 -9.12 3.53 -14.88
N PHE A 186 -9.43 3.44 -16.19
CA PHE A 186 -8.57 2.83 -17.22
C PHE A 186 -8.10 3.89 -18.22
N ARG A 187 -7.37 4.89 -17.74
CA ARG A 187 -6.58 5.80 -18.58
C ARG A 187 -5.18 5.95 -18.01
#